data_AF-A0A7G8G115-F1
#
_entry.id   AF-A0A7G8G115-F1
#
_cell.length_a   1.000
_cell.length_b   1.000
_cell.length_c   1.000
_cell.angle_alpha   90.00
_cell.angle_beta   90.00
_cell.angle_gamma   90.00
#
_symmetry.space_group_name_H-M   'P 1'
#
loop_
_entity.id
_entity.type
_entity.pdbx_description
1 polymer ?
#
loop_
_entity_poly.entity_id
_entity_poly.type
_entity_poly.pdbx_seq_one_letter_code
_entity_poly.pdbx_strand_id
1 'polypeptide(L)'
;MVDFAGWLVQSRALAALTVLSVLASGLAAWPLRGMDSRRRVAWLYVLGSFWLLLIVNAVVVLFTYFLRDLTDSFVARNIEGSRLGLIQVFVFLGVFIPAIYAYNFTKSAFANFCCEAMTLRFFGGCLGGGFFYRLSSTGSVDGVPIDNPDQSIAQDIDKFTEKSSELFF
;
A
#
# COMPACT_ATOMS: atom_id res chain seq x y z
N MET A 1 -0.05 -38.17 0.88
CA MET A 1 -0.55 -37.00 1.61
C MET A 1 0.67 -36.22 2.07
N VAL A 2 1.01 -35.12 1.39
CA VAL A 2 2.06 -34.23 1.88
C VAL A 2 1.38 -33.33 2.90
N ASP A 3 1.75 -33.48 4.17
CA ASP A 3 1.27 -32.64 5.26
C ASP A 3 1.75 -31.20 5.00
N PHE A 4 0.84 -30.29 4.66
CA PHE A 4 1.17 -28.91 4.29
C PHE A 4 1.88 -28.19 5.44
N ALA A 5 1.53 -28.52 6.69
CA ALA A 5 2.21 -28.01 7.88
C ALA A 5 3.65 -28.54 7.99
N GLY A 6 3.86 -29.83 7.68
CA GLY A 6 5.19 -30.44 7.58
C GLY A 6 6.05 -29.87 6.44
N TRP A 7 5.45 -29.60 5.27
CA TRP A 7 6.12 -28.97 4.14
C TRP A 7 6.52 -27.51 4.44
N LEU A 8 5.67 -26.74 5.13
CA LEU A 8 5.94 -25.36 5.55
C LEU A 8 7.11 -25.27 6.53
N VAL A 9 7.19 -26.22 7.48
CA VAL A 9 8.24 -26.28 8.50
C VAL A 9 9.57 -26.81 7.95
N GLN A 10 9.53 -27.69 6.95
CA GLN A 10 10.73 -28.37 6.42
C GLN A 10 11.36 -27.65 5.21
N SER A 11 10.63 -26.73 4.57
CA SER A 11 11.11 -26.05 3.36
C SER A 11 12.13 -24.96 3.69
N ARG A 12 13.42 -25.28 3.48
CA ARG A 12 14.54 -24.33 3.54
C ARG A 12 14.32 -23.10 2.65
N ALA A 13 13.46 -23.21 1.62
CA ALA A 13 13.09 -22.11 0.74
C ALA A 13 12.23 -21.05 1.42
N LEU A 14 11.32 -21.43 2.34
CA LEU A 14 10.52 -20.46 3.11
C LEU A 14 11.39 -19.74 4.16
N ALA A 15 12.32 -20.45 4.80
CA ALA A 15 13.31 -19.83 5.67
C ALA A 15 14.21 -18.86 4.88
N ALA A 16 14.64 -19.22 3.67
CA ALA A 16 15.42 -18.33 2.81
C ALA A 16 14.61 -17.11 2.35
N LEU A 17 13.34 -17.29 1.99
CA LEU A 17 12.45 -16.19 1.56
C LEU A 17 12.09 -15.24 2.71
N THR A 18 11.88 -15.76 3.92
CA THR A 18 11.65 -14.91 5.11
C THR A 18 12.92 -14.15 5.51
N VAL A 19 14.09 -14.78 5.45
CA VAL A 19 15.37 -14.10 5.68
C VAL A 19 15.61 -13.03 4.62
N LEU A 20 15.35 -13.33 3.33
CA LEU A 20 15.44 -12.36 2.25
C LEU A 20 14.43 -11.22 2.40
N SER A 21 13.20 -11.49 2.85
CA SER A 21 12.20 -10.44 3.08
C SER A 21 12.62 -9.54 4.25
N VAL A 22 13.17 -10.10 5.32
CA VAL A 22 13.67 -9.35 6.47
C VAL A 22 14.90 -8.51 6.09
N LEU A 23 15.84 -9.08 5.31
CA LEU A 23 17.00 -8.35 4.80
C LEU A 23 16.59 -7.24 3.82
N ALA A 24 15.65 -7.51 2.92
CA ALA A 24 15.09 -6.51 2.01
C ALA A 24 14.40 -5.38 2.78
N SER A 25 13.67 -5.72 3.84
CA SER A 25 13.04 -4.73 4.73
C SER A 25 14.08 -3.90 5.49
N GLY A 26 15.16 -4.52 5.95
CA GLY A 26 16.28 -3.82 6.60
C GLY A 26 17.03 -2.88 5.65
N LEU A 27 17.29 -3.32 4.41
CA LEU A 27 17.90 -2.50 3.35
C LEU A 27 16.98 -1.35 2.93
N ALA A 28 15.68 -1.59 2.81
CA ALA A 28 14.70 -0.55 2.51
C ALA A 28 14.55 0.47 3.65
N ALA A 29 14.72 0.05 4.90
CA ALA A 29 14.69 0.93 6.07
C ALA A 29 16.01 1.67 6.34
N TRP A 30 17.12 1.24 5.74
CA TRP A 30 18.43 1.88 5.86
C TRP A 30 18.44 3.38 5.47
N PRO A 31 17.88 3.81 4.32
CA PRO A 31 17.84 5.22 3.94
C PRO A 31 16.97 6.09 4.87
N LEU A 32 16.10 5.50 5.70
CA LEU A 32 15.21 6.23 6.61
C LEU A 32 15.93 6.85 7.81
N ARG A 33 17.16 6.42 8.13
CA ARG A 33 17.88 6.84 9.35
C ARG A 33 18.43 8.27 9.29
N GLY A 34 18.60 8.84 8.11
CA GLY A 34 19.18 10.19 7.92
C GLY A 34 18.18 11.26 7.46
N MET A 35 16.89 10.96 7.42
CA MET A 35 15.86 11.86 6.86
C MET A 35 15.13 12.65 7.93
N ASP A 36 14.67 13.86 7.57
CA ASP A 36 13.72 14.64 8.36
C ASP A 36 12.48 13.82 8.73
N SER A 37 11.95 14.06 9.92
CA SER A 37 10.84 13.28 10.49
C SER A 37 9.65 13.14 9.52
N ARG A 38 9.25 14.23 8.85
CA ARG A 38 8.14 14.23 7.89
C ARG A 38 8.45 13.41 6.64
N ARG A 39 9.69 13.49 6.13
CA ARG A 39 10.14 12.71 4.95
C ARG A 39 10.24 11.23 5.28
N ARG A 40 10.69 10.90 6.48
CA ARG A 40 10.76 9.53 7.00
C ARG A 40 9.38 8.88 7.08
N VAL A 41 8.37 9.59 7.59
CA VAL A 41 6.98 9.11 7.64
C VAL A 41 6.44 8.84 6.23
N ALA A 42 6.69 9.74 5.27
CA ALA A 42 6.28 9.54 3.87
C ALA A 42 6.83 8.23 3.28
N TRP A 43 8.13 7.98 3.48
CA TRP A 43 8.76 6.75 3.00
C TRP A 43 8.30 5.50 3.73
N LEU A 44 7.96 5.59 5.02
CA LEU A 44 7.36 4.47 5.75
C LEU A 44 5.99 4.09 5.18
N TYR A 45 5.16 5.07 4.80
CA TYR A 45 3.90 4.76 4.11
C TYR A 45 4.13 4.10 2.75
N VAL A 46 5.06 4.60 1.94
CA VAL A 46 5.37 4.01 0.63
C VAL A 46 5.86 2.56 0.77
N LEU A 47 6.86 2.34 1.63
CA LEU A 47 7.41 1.00 1.88
C LEU A 47 6.39 0.07 2.53
N GLY A 48 5.62 0.57 3.49
CA GLY A 48 4.58 -0.19 4.17
C GLY A 48 3.48 -0.64 3.22
N SER A 49 2.93 0.28 2.41
CA SER A 49 1.90 -0.03 1.41
C SER A 49 2.42 -0.98 0.34
N PHE A 50 3.66 -0.81 -0.13
CA PHE A 50 4.29 -1.73 -1.08
C PHE A 50 4.42 -3.15 -0.49
N TRP A 51 4.86 -3.26 0.77
CA TRP A 51 4.94 -4.56 1.45
C TRP A 51 3.57 -5.20 1.65
N LEU A 52 2.57 -4.43 2.09
CA LEU A 52 1.19 -4.91 2.22
C LEU A 52 0.65 -5.42 0.88
N LEU A 53 0.92 -4.72 -0.23
CA LEU A 53 0.53 -5.17 -1.57
C LEU A 53 1.15 -6.52 -1.93
N LEU A 54 2.44 -6.73 -1.63
CA LEU A 54 3.10 -8.03 -1.84
C LEU A 54 2.48 -9.13 -0.98
N ILE A 55 2.17 -8.84 0.28
CA ILE A 55 1.52 -9.78 1.21
C ILE A 55 0.13 -10.14 0.69
N VAL A 56 -0.69 -9.17 0.32
CA VAL A 56 -2.05 -9.42 -0.21
C VAL A 56 -1.98 -10.28 -1.46
N ASN A 57 -1.08 -9.99 -2.40
CA ASN A 57 -0.90 -10.82 -3.59
C ASN A 57 -0.44 -12.25 -3.27
N ALA A 58 0.55 -12.41 -2.39
CA ALA A 58 1.03 -13.73 -1.98
C ALA A 58 -0.08 -14.55 -1.31
N VAL A 59 -0.91 -13.89 -0.50
CA VAL A 59 -2.07 -14.49 0.17
C VAL A 59 -3.12 -14.91 -0.87
N VAL A 60 -3.44 -14.07 -1.86
CA VAL A 60 -4.35 -14.44 -2.98
C VAL A 60 -3.84 -15.68 -3.72
N VAL A 61 -2.54 -15.74 -4.03
CA VAL A 61 -1.95 -16.92 -4.66
C VAL A 61 -2.09 -18.15 -3.77
N LEU A 62 -1.80 -18.04 -2.48
CA LEU A 62 -1.97 -19.14 -1.53
C LEU A 62 -3.43 -19.65 -1.48
N PHE A 63 -4.41 -18.74 -1.54
CA PHE A 63 -5.82 -19.09 -1.58
C PHE A 63 -6.18 -20.00 -2.76
N THR A 64 -5.60 -19.76 -3.93
CA THR A 64 -5.86 -20.58 -5.12
C THR A 64 -5.41 -22.03 -4.93
N TYR A 65 -4.31 -22.26 -4.20
CA TYR A 65 -3.87 -23.62 -3.86
C TYR A 65 -4.82 -24.31 -2.90
N PHE A 66 -5.32 -23.61 -1.87
CA PHE A 66 -6.30 -24.19 -0.94
C PHE A 66 -7.62 -24.54 -1.63
N LEU A 67 -8.09 -23.69 -2.56
CA LEU A 67 -9.29 -23.99 -3.36
C LEU A 67 -9.09 -25.22 -4.26
N ARG A 68 -7.88 -25.40 -4.81
CA ARG A 68 -7.54 -26.59 -5.60
C ARG A 68 -7.59 -27.85 -4.74
N ASP A 69 -6.93 -27.85 -3.58
CA ASP A 69 -6.88 -29.01 -2.69
C ASP A 69 -8.28 -29.39 -2.15
N LEU A 70 -9.14 -28.38 -1.91
CA LEU A 70 -10.54 -28.60 -1.57
C LEU A 70 -11.32 -29.25 -2.73
N THR A 71 -11.10 -28.78 -3.95
CA THR A 71 -11.73 -29.31 -5.17
C THR A 71 -11.30 -30.76 -5.41
N ASP A 72 -10.01 -31.07 -5.28
CA ASP A 72 -9.47 -32.43 -5.42
C ASP A 72 -10.09 -33.36 -4.37
N SER A 73 -10.29 -32.88 -3.13
CA SER A 73 -10.95 -33.64 -2.06
C SER A 73 -12.42 -33.94 -2.37
N PHE A 74 -13.14 -33.00 -3.00
CA PHE A 74 -14.52 -33.22 -3.45
C PHE A 74 -14.60 -34.23 -4.60
N VAL A 75 -13.69 -34.15 -5.57
CA VAL A 75 -13.62 -35.10 -6.68
C VAL A 75 -13.34 -36.51 -6.16
N ALA A 76 -12.42 -36.64 -5.20
CA ALA A 76 -12.08 -37.91 -4.55
C ALA A 76 -13.18 -38.44 -3.59
N ARG A 77 -14.26 -37.67 -3.37
CA ARG A 77 -15.33 -37.97 -2.40
C ARG A 77 -14.82 -38.27 -0.99
N ASN A 78 -13.69 -37.66 -0.61
CA ASN A 78 -13.11 -37.85 0.71
C ASN A 78 -13.74 -36.86 1.70
N ILE A 79 -14.62 -37.38 2.57
CA ILE A 79 -15.37 -36.60 3.56
C ILE A 79 -14.42 -35.89 4.54
N GLU A 80 -13.35 -36.57 4.96
CA GLU A 80 -12.42 -36.05 5.96
C GLU A 80 -11.53 -34.95 5.37
N GLY A 81 -11.02 -35.16 4.15
CA GLY A 81 -10.26 -34.15 3.41
C GLY A 81 -11.08 -32.89 3.09
N SER A 82 -12.34 -33.08 2.70
CA SER A 82 -13.26 -31.96 2.44
C SER A 82 -13.52 -31.10 3.69
N ARG A 83 -13.75 -31.73 4.85
CA ARG A 83 -13.96 -31.03 6.11
C ARG A 83 -12.73 -30.21 6.53
N LEU A 84 -11.54 -30.79 6.40
CA LEU A 84 -10.28 -30.08 6.69
C LEU A 84 -10.05 -28.91 5.74
N GLY A 85 -10.30 -29.10 4.43
CA GLY A 85 -10.20 -28.03 3.45
C GLY A 85 -11.17 -26.87 3.71
N LEU A 86 -12.41 -27.17 4.12
CA LEU A 86 -13.39 -26.14 4.52
C LEU A 86 -12.93 -25.34 5.74
N ILE A 87 -12.37 -26.01 6.76
CA ILE A 87 -11.83 -25.33 7.94
C ILE A 87 -10.65 -24.44 7.55
N GLN A 88 -9.75 -24.93 6.69
CA GLN A 88 -8.61 -24.15 6.18
C GLN A 88 -9.07 -22.89 5.44
N VAL A 89 -10.07 -22.99 4.56
CA VAL A 89 -10.65 -21.82 3.87
C VAL A 89 -11.25 -20.83 4.86
N PHE A 90 -11.95 -21.29 5.89
CA PHE A 90 -12.55 -20.40 6.90
C PHE A 90 -11.49 -19.67 7.73
N VAL A 91 -10.47 -20.38 8.21
CA VAL A 91 -9.32 -19.80 8.93
C VAL A 91 -8.58 -18.79 8.06
N PHE A 92 -8.38 -19.14 6.78
CA PHE A 92 -7.75 -18.26 5.81
C PHE A 92 -8.55 -16.96 5.62
N LEU A 93 -9.87 -17.05 5.48
CA LEU A 93 -10.75 -15.88 5.35
C LEU A 93 -10.62 -14.94 6.56
N GLY A 94 -10.46 -15.52 7.75
CA GLY A 94 -10.22 -14.78 8.99
C GLY A 94 -8.92 -13.96 9.00
N VAL A 95 -7.91 -14.36 8.24
CA VAL A 95 -6.65 -13.60 8.07
C VAL A 95 -6.72 -12.67 6.86
N PHE A 96 -7.40 -13.10 5.80
CA PHE A 96 -7.49 -12.39 4.54
C PHE A 96 -8.27 -11.06 4.65
N ILE A 97 -9.40 -11.08 5.34
CA ILE A 97 -10.25 -9.88 5.51
C ILE A 97 -9.47 -8.77 6.25
N PRO A 98 -8.84 -9.01 7.42
CA PRO A 98 -8.00 -8.00 8.08
C PRO A 98 -6.84 -7.52 7.21
N ALA A 99 -6.20 -8.41 6.44
CA ALA A 99 -5.08 -8.03 5.59
C ALA A 99 -5.49 -7.04 4.48
N ILE A 100 -6.61 -7.30 3.80
CA ILE A 100 -7.17 -6.38 2.80
C ILE A 100 -7.59 -5.06 3.46
N TYR A 101 -8.24 -5.12 4.61
CA TYR A 101 -8.65 -3.92 5.34
C TYR A 101 -7.44 -3.06 5.71
N ALA A 102 -6.39 -3.66 6.28
CA ALA A 102 -5.16 -2.97 6.65
C ALA A 102 -4.46 -2.34 5.44
N TYR A 103 -4.45 -3.03 4.29
CA TYR A 103 -3.92 -2.49 3.04
C TYR A 103 -4.69 -1.25 2.58
N ASN A 104 -6.02 -1.35 2.46
CA ASN A 104 -6.87 -0.23 2.04
C ASN A 104 -6.80 0.95 3.02
N PHE A 105 -6.78 0.67 4.32
CA PHE A 105 -6.61 1.70 5.34
C PHE A 105 -5.27 2.44 5.20
N THR A 106 -4.18 1.71 5.01
CA THR A 106 -2.84 2.31 4.85
C THR A 106 -2.73 3.12 3.56
N LYS A 107 -3.33 2.63 2.47
CA LYS A 107 -3.44 3.34 1.18
C LYS A 107 -4.16 4.68 1.35
N SER A 108 -5.32 4.69 2.01
CA SER A 108 -6.07 5.92 2.25
C SER A 108 -5.36 6.89 3.21
N ALA A 109 -4.71 6.37 4.25
CA ALA A 109 -3.92 7.18 5.17
C ALA A 109 -2.73 7.86 4.47
N PHE A 110 -2.07 7.15 3.55
CA PHE A 110 -1.00 7.71 2.72
C PHE A 110 -1.51 8.82 1.80
N ALA A 111 -2.66 8.63 1.14
CA ALA A 111 -3.26 9.66 0.29
C ALA A 111 -3.53 10.95 1.09
N ASN A 112 -4.13 10.84 2.28
CA ASN A 112 -4.37 11.98 3.16
C ASN A 112 -3.06 12.68 3.58
N PHE A 113 -2.04 11.91 3.95
CA PHE A 113 -0.73 12.46 4.32
C PHE A 113 -0.08 13.23 3.15
N CYS A 114 -0.17 12.70 1.93
CA CYS A 114 0.31 13.38 0.73
C CYS A 114 -0.46 14.68 0.45
N CYS A 115 -1.79 14.64 0.56
CA CYS A 115 -2.63 15.83 0.36
C CYS A 115 -2.29 16.93 1.39
N GLU A 116 -2.13 16.57 2.67
CA GLU A 116 -1.74 17.50 3.73
C GLU A 116 -0.33 18.11 3.46
N ALA A 117 0.63 17.27 3.05
CA ALA A 117 1.98 17.70 2.76
C ALA A 117 2.06 18.64 1.55
N MET A 118 1.32 18.34 0.48
CA MET A 118 1.24 19.19 -0.70
C MET A 118 0.54 20.51 -0.39
N THR A 119 -0.60 20.47 0.29
CA THR A 119 -1.37 21.66 0.64
C THR A 119 -0.53 22.64 1.45
N LEU A 120 0.16 22.16 2.50
CA LEU A 120 1.03 23.03 3.30
C LEU A 120 2.18 23.64 2.50
N ARG A 121 2.73 22.90 1.52
CA ARG A 121 3.82 23.40 0.67
C ARG A 121 3.33 24.45 -0.32
N PHE A 122 2.21 24.22 -1.01
CA PHE A 122 1.65 25.15 -1.98
C PHE A 122 1.06 26.38 -1.31
N PHE A 123 0.37 26.22 -0.19
CA PHE A 123 -0.18 27.32 0.59
C PHE A 123 0.92 28.22 1.17
N GLY A 124 1.98 27.62 1.71
CA GLY A 124 3.17 28.36 2.16
C GLY A 124 3.86 29.12 1.03
N GLY A 125 3.89 28.57 -0.19
CA GLY A 125 4.42 29.24 -1.37
C GLY A 125 3.53 30.39 -1.88
N CYS A 126 2.21 30.22 -1.85
CA CYS A 126 1.24 31.21 -2.31
C CYS A 126 1.18 32.45 -1.39
N LEU A 127 1.22 32.23 -0.07
CA LEU A 127 1.26 33.32 0.91
C LEU A 127 2.67 33.88 1.13
N GLY A 128 3.70 33.12 0.77
CA GLY A 128 5.10 33.54 0.88
C GLY A 128 5.48 34.63 -0.13
N GLY A 129 6.34 35.55 0.28
CA GLY A 129 6.98 36.52 -0.63
C GLY A 129 6.04 37.56 -1.27
N GLY A 130 4.82 37.74 -0.73
CA GLY A 130 3.83 38.66 -1.30
C GLY A 130 3.30 38.22 -2.68
N PHE A 131 3.47 36.94 -3.01
CA PHE A 131 3.06 36.38 -4.31
C PHE A 131 1.55 36.55 -4.54
N PHE A 132 0.73 36.31 -3.51
CA PHE A 132 -0.71 36.57 -3.53
C PHE A 132 -1.05 38.00 -4.01
N TYR A 133 -0.34 39.01 -3.50
CA TYR A 133 -0.57 40.40 -3.89
C TYR A 133 -0.09 40.70 -5.31
N ARG A 134 1.04 40.14 -5.75
CA ARG A 134 1.51 40.28 -7.14
C ARG A 134 0.56 39.62 -8.14
N LEU A 135 0.02 38.47 -7.78
CA LEU A 135 -0.94 37.74 -8.61
C LEU A 135 -2.25 38.53 -8.73
N SER A 136 -2.76 39.07 -7.62
CA SER A 136 -3.96 39.91 -7.61
C SER A 136 -3.78 41.25 -8.34
N SER A 137 -2.58 41.84 -8.34
CA SER A 137 -2.32 43.12 -9.01
C SER A 137 -2.08 42.99 -10.51
N THR A 138 -1.54 41.86 -10.95
CA THR A 138 -1.03 41.69 -12.32
C THR A 138 -1.89 40.71 -13.13
N GLY A 139 -2.74 39.91 -12.48
CA GLY A 139 -3.55 38.84 -13.09
C GLY A 139 -2.74 37.76 -13.79
N SER A 140 -1.41 37.83 -13.70
CA SER A 140 -0.45 37.01 -14.41
C SER A 140 0.88 36.99 -13.67
N VAL A 141 1.56 35.85 -13.71
CA VAL A 141 2.95 35.71 -13.27
C VAL A 141 3.74 35.21 -14.46
N ASP A 142 4.82 35.92 -14.80
CA ASP A 142 5.69 35.62 -15.95
C ASP A 142 4.93 35.44 -17.28
N GLY A 143 3.87 36.22 -17.49
CA GLY A 143 3.05 36.20 -18.71
C GLY A 143 2.01 35.08 -18.79
N VAL A 144 1.90 34.23 -17.76
CA VAL A 144 0.85 33.21 -17.68
C VAL A 144 -0.32 33.77 -16.86
N PRO A 145 -1.52 33.89 -17.43
CA PRO A 145 -2.71 34.25 -16.66
C PRO A 145 -3.07 33.09 -15.73
N ILE A 146 -3.09 33.36 -14.43
CA ILE A 146 -3.48 32.39 -13.41
C ILE A 146 -4.82 32.86 -12.86
N ASP A 147 -5.88 32.17 -13.24
CA ASP A 147 -7.22 32.39 -12.71
C ASP A 147 -7.48 31.43 -11.54
N ASN A 148 -8.00 31.96 -10.44
CA ASN A 148 -8.40 31.24 -9.23
C ASN A 148 -7.37 30.20 -8.68
N PRO A 149 -6.19 30.64 -8.21
CA PRO A 149 -5.09 29.76 -7.77
C PRO A 149 -5.45 28.85 -6.57
N ASP A 150 -6.39 29.28 -5.73
CA ASP A 150 -6.93 28.52 -4.61
C ASP A 150 -7.65 27.25 -5.09
N GLN A 151 -8.46 27.37 -6.14
CA GLN A 151 -9.19 26.24 -6.72
C GLN A 151 -8.25 25.28 -7.43
N SER A 152 -7.27 25.78 -8.20
CA SER A 152 -6.28 24.93 -8.85
C SER A 152 -5.46 24.14 -7.83
N ILE A 153 -5.01 24.76 -6.73
CA ILE A 153 -4.26 24.07 -5.69
C ILE A 153 -5.11 22.94 -5.07
N ALA A 154 -6.38 23.20 -4.73
CA ALA A 154 -7.23 22.16 -4.14
C ALA A 154 -7.53 21.01 -5.14
N GLN A 155 -8.00 21.34 -6.35
CA GLN A 155 -8.43 20.34 -7.33
C GLN A 155 -7.28 19.54 -7.94
N ASP A 156 -6.13 20.16 -8.16
CA ASP A 156 -4.98 19.47 -8.76
C ASP A 156 -4.29 18.56 -7.74
N ILE A 157 -4.22 18.96 -6.46
CA ILE A 157 -3.69 18.09 -5.40
C ILE A 157 -4.58 16.86 -5.22
N ASP A 158 -5.91 17.03 -5.19
CA ASP A 158 -6.84 15.91 -5.07
C ASP A 158 -6.73 14.96 -6.27
N LYS A 159 -6.80 15.49 -7.50
CA LYS A 159 -6.66 14.67 -8.72
C LYS A 159 -5.30 13.99 -8.81
N PHE A 160 -4.22 14.70 -8.48
CA PHE A 160 -2.88 14.13 -8.50
C PHE A 160 -2.75 12.99 -7.47
N THR A 161 -3.29 13.18 -6.27
CA THR A 161 -3.23 12.20 -5.19
C THR A 161 -4.09 10.99 -5.52
N GLU A 162 -5.30 11.19 -6.03
CA GLU A 162 -6.18 10.13 -6.50
C GLU A 162 -5.50 9.30 -7.59
N LYS A 163 -5.04 9.94 -8.67
CA LYS A 163 -4.37 9.24 -9.79
C LYS A 163 -3.09 8.56 -9.38
N SER A 164 -2.27 9.19 -8.53
CA SER A 164 -1.04 8.56 -8.02
C SER A 164 -1.35 7.36 -7.14
N SER A 165 -2.42 7.43 -6.33
CA SER A 165 -2.84 6.31 -5.50
C SER A 165 -3.42 5.14 -6.30
N GLU A 166 -4.07 5.40 -7.44
CA GLU A 166 -4.51 4.34 -8.37
C GLU A 166 -3.33 3.68 -9.10
N LEU A 167 -2.29 4.46 -9.42
CA LEU A 167 -1.19 4.00 -10.28
C LEU A 167 -0.12 3.24 -9.48
N PHE A 168 0.07 3.57 -8.21
CA PHE A 168 1.02 2.89 -7.32
C PHE A 168 0.44 1.67 -6.58
N PHE A 169 -0.89 1.51 -6.53
CA PHE A 169 -1.58 0.55 -5.63
C PHE A 169 -2.91 0.06 -6.17
#